data_AF-A0A7X6VIR5-F1
#
_entry.id   AF-A0A7X6VIR5-F1
#
_cell.length_a   1.000
_cell.length_b   1.000
_cell.length_c   1.000
_cell.angle_alpha   90.00
_cell.angle_beta   90.00
_cell.angle_gamma   90.00
#
_symmetry.space_group_name_H-M   'P 1'
#
loop_
_entity.id
_entity.type
_entity.pdbx_description
1 polymer ?
#
loop_
_entity_poly.entity_id
_entity_poly.type
_entity_poly.pdbx_seq_one_letter_code
_entity_poly.pdbx_strand_id
1 'polypeptide(L)'
;MLKIFYPCIAVDSIVDITKELLDKNQIKGLILDIDNTLVPNHVAEADENAVKWIETIKAEGYKMCIVSNASKKRVVRFNNKLQLYAGHRAMKPGTAAFK
;
A
#
# COMPACT_ATOMS: atom_id res chain seq x y z
N MET A 1 -5.50 20.25 -18.50
CA MET A 1 -5.86 19.08 -17.66
C MET A 1 -5.58 19.44 -16.20
N LEU A 2 -6.44 19.06 -15.24
CA LEU A 2 -6.30 19.51 -13.84
C LEU A 2 -5.15 18.75 -13.13
N LYS A 3 -4.20 19.48 -12.54
CA LYS A 3 -3.02 18.91 -11.86
C LYS A 3 -3.36 17.94 -10.72
N ILE A 4 -4.53 18.08 -10.12
CA ILE A 4 -4.99 17.23 -8.99
C ILE A 4 -5.14 15.75 -9.34
N PHE A 5 -5.22 15.40 -10.63
CA PHE A 5 -5.35 14.02 -11.09
C PHE A 5 -4.02 13.37 -11.44
N TYR A 6 -2.90 14.07 -11.25
CA TYR A 6 -1.57 13.56 -11.54
C TYR A 6 -0.84 13.18 -10.26
N PRO A 7 -0.03 12.11 -10.30
CA PRO A 7 0.82 11.76 -9.17
C PRO A 7 1.89 12.84 -8.96
N CYS A 8 2.25 13.08 -7.69
CA CYS A 8 3.42 13.91 -7.36
C CYS A 8 4.74 13.15 -7.54
N ILE A 9 4.71 11.82 -7.39
CA ILE A 9 5.85 10.92 -7.52
C ILE A 9 5.38 9.70 -8.30
N ALA A 10 6.15 9.29 -9.31
CA ALA A 10 5.94 8.07 -10.07
C ALA A 10 7.23 7.26 -10.09
N VAL A 11 7.11 5.96 -9.88
CA VAL A 11 8.21 4.98 -9.90
C VAL A 11 7.75 3.74 -10.66
N ASP A 12 8.71 2.93 -11.13
CA ASP A 12 8.41 1.76 -11.95
C ASP A 12 7.95 0.57 -11.09
N SER A 13 8.41 0.48 -9.85
CA SER A 13 8.05 -0.60 -8.92
C SER A 13 7.96 -0.12 -7.46
N ILE A 14 7.26 -0.89 -6.63
CA ILE A 14 7.17 -0.61 -5.17
C ILE A 14 8.54 -0.64 -4.50
N VAL A 15 9.47 -1.45 -4.99
CA VAL A 15 10.81 -1.58 -4.41
C VAL A 15 11.67 -0.33 -4.62
N ASP A 16 11.29 0.55 -5.56
CA ASP A 16 11.94 1.84 -5.77
C ASP A 16 11.51 2.89 -4.74
N ILE A 17 10.48 2.58 -3.93
CA ILE A 17 10.07 3.39 -2.79
C ILE A 17 11.00 3.06 -1.62
N THR A 18 12.13 3.77 -1.54
CA THR A 18 13.12 3.62 -0.47
C THR A 18 12.94 4.67 0.64
N LYS A 19 13.56 4.46 1.79
CA LYS A 19 13.63 5.46 2.87
C LYS A 19 14.11 6.82 2.39
N GLU A 20 15.14 6.86 1.56
CA GLU A 20 15.69 8.13 1.05
C GLU A 20 14.64 8.90 0.24
N LEU A 21 13.85 8.20 -0.58
CA LEU A 21 12.74 8.81 -1.33
C LEU A 21 11.67 9.33 -0.37
N LEU A 22 11.30 8.55 0.64
CA LEU A 22 10.28 8.93 1.62
C LEU A 22 10.72 10.15 2.46
N ASP A 23 11.95 10.14 2.98
CA ASP A 23 12.53 11.22 3.77
C ASP A 23 12.67 12.51 2.97
N LYS A 24 13.19 12.42 1.73
CA LYS A 24 13.31 13.57 0.82
C LYS A 24 11.98 14.26 0.56
N ASN A 25 10.89 13.49 0.53
CA ASN A 25 9.53 13.98 0.31
C ASN A 25 8.75 14.23 1.61
N GLN A 26 9.40 14.14 2.78
CA GLN A 26 8.80 14.36 4.10
C GLN A 26 7.56 13.48 4.37
N ILE A 27 7.54 12.28 3.77
CA ILE A 27 6.47 11.30 3.97
C ILE A 27 6.66 10.62 5.33
N LYS A 28 5.58 10.40 6.08
CA LYS A 28 5.63 9.83 7.44
C LYS A 28 5.00 8.44 7.56
N GLY A 29 4.35 7.99 6.49
CA GLY A 29 3.67 6.70 6.46
C GLY A 29 3.01 6.46 5.11
N LEU A 30 2.57 5.23 4.91
CA LEU A 30 2.05 4.75 3.63
C LEU A 30 0.66 4.13 3.82
N ILE A 31 -0.24 4.46 2.90
CA ILE A 31 -1.52 3.79 2.73
C ILE A 31 -1.44 2.99 1.44
N LEU A 32 -1.53 1.68 1.57
CA LEU A 32 -1.26 0.75 0.47
C LEU A 32 -2.57 0.18 -0.07
N ASP A 33 -2.69 0.14 -1.40
CA ASP A 33 -3.68 -0.71 -2.04
C ASP A 33 -3.13 -2.12 -2.24
N ILE A 34 -4.00 -3.07 -2.62
CA ILE A 34 -3.61 -4.45 -2.92
C ILE A 34 -3.51 -4.66 -4.42
N ASP A 35 -4.65 -4.64 -5.10
CA ASP A 35 -4.80 -5.14 -6.46
C ASP A 35 -4.20 -4.15 -7.46
N ASN A 36 -3.29 -4.63 -8.31
CA ASN A 36 -2.49 -3.82 -9.24
C ASN A 36 -1.65 -2.73 -8.53
N THR A 37 -1.21 -2.99 -7.30
CA THR A 37 -0.27 -2.12 -6.57
C THR A 37 0.80 -2.97 -5.89
N LEU A 38 0.42 -3.81 -4.92
CA LEU A 38 1.36 -4.73 -4.28
C LEU A 38 1.46 -6.06 -5.03
N VAL A 39 0.37 -6.49 -5.65
CA VAL A 39 0.33 -7.71 -6.47
C VAL A 39 -0.69 -7.55 -7.61
N PRO A 40 -0.57 -8.33 -8.70
CA PRO A 40 -1.64 -8.45 -9.68
C PRO A 40 -2.95 -8.95 -9.04
N ASN A 41 -4.08 -8.50 -9.58
CA ASN A 41 -5.42 -8.77 -9.03
C ASN A 41 -5.79 -10.28 -8.89
N HIS A 42 -5.18 -11.16 -9.68
CA HIS A 42 -5.43 -12.61 -9.67
C HIS A 42 -4.53 -13.36 -8.67
N VAL A 43 -3.55 -12.68 -8.07
CA VAL A 43 -2.63 -13.28 -7.10
C VAL A 43 -3.20 -13.11 -5.69
N ALA A 44 -3.55 -14.24 -5.08
CA ALA A 44 -4.30 -14.23 -3.82
C ALA A 44 -3.45 -13.87 -2.58
N GLU A 45 -2.13 -14.02 -2.65
CA GLU A 45 -1.20 -13.86 -1.53
C GLU A 45 -0.12 -12.84 -1.85
N ALA A 46 0.44 -12.22 -0.82
CA ALA A 46 1.65 -11.41 -0.99
C ALA A 46 2.80 -12.30 -1.44
N ASP A 47 3.48 -11.88 -2.50
CA ASP A 47 4.74 -12.48 -2.93
C ASP A 47 5.89 -12.07 -2.01
N GLU A 48 7.05 -12.70 -2.17
CA GLU A 48 8.21 -12.41 -1.32
C GLU A 48 8.71 -10.98 -1.48
N ASN A 49 8.52 -10.36 -2.64
CA ASN A 49 9.00 -9.00 -2.90
C ASN A 49 8.21 -7.99 -2.08
N ALA A 50 6.87 -8.09 -2.10
CA ALA A 50 5.99 -7.23 -1.31
C ALA A 50 6.21 -7.44 0.19
N VAL A 51 6.41 -8.69 0.64
CA VAL A 51 6.71 -9.00 2.05
C VAL A 51 8.03 -8.36 2.47
N LYS A 52 9.12 -8.62 1.74
CA LYS A 52 10.46 -8.08 2.06
C LYS A 52 10.45 -6.56 2.07
N TRP A 53 9.84 -5.93 1.07
CA TRP A 53 9.76 -4.47 0.99
C TRP A 53 8.99 -3.88 2.18
N ILE A 54 7.83 -4.46 2.54
CA ILE A 54 7.08 -4.01 3.72
C ILE A 54 7.89 -4.21 5.00
N GLU A 55 8.61 -5.32 5.15
CA GLU A 55 9.44 -5.54 6.34
C GLU A 55 10.58 -4.51 6.43
N THR A 56 11.27 -4.23 5.33
CA THR A 56 12.35 -3.22 5.26
C THR A 56 11.83 -1.84 5.66
N ILE A 57 10.79 -1.35 5.01
CA ILE A 57 10.25 0.00 5.25
C ILE A 57 9.67 0.12 6.68
N LYS A 58 9.09 -0.96 7.20
CA LYS A 58 8.60 -1.00 8.59
C LYS A 58 9.76 -0.95 9.60
N ALA A 59 10.85 -1.67 9.33
CA ALA A 59 12.06 -1.66 10.18
C ALA A 59 12.74 -0.28 10.21
N GLU A 60 12.58 0.50 9.14
CA GLU A 60 13.06 1.89 9.06
C GLU A 60 12.17 2.90 9.81
N GLY A 61 11.07 2.44 10.42
CA GLY A 61 10.22 3.23 11.31
C GLY A 61 8.96 3.81 10.66
N TYR A 62 8.67 3.50 9.40
CA TYR A 62 7.45 3.98 8.76
C TYR A 62 6.22 3.19 9.18
N LYS A 63 5.12 3.92 9.39
CA LYS A 63 3.80 3.32 9.64
C LYS A 63 3.12 3.01 8.32
N MET A 64 2.52 1.82 8.24
CA MET A 64 1.84 1.36 7.04
C MET A 64 0.50 0.73 7.37
N CYS A 65 -0.48 0.95 6.50
CA CYS A 65 -1.75 0.25 6.53
C CYS A 65 -2.22 -0.09 5.12
N ILE A 66 -3.09 -1.09 5.02
CA ILE A 66 -3.76 -1.48 3.79
C ILE A 66 -5.16 -0.88 3.78
N VAL A 67 -5.55 -0.27 2.66
CA VAL A 67 -6.93 0.18 2.43
C VAL A 67 -7.34 -0.27 1.04
N SER A 68 -8.28 -1.22 0.97
CA SER A 68 -8.72 -1.79 -0.31
C SER A 68 -10.25 -1.80 -0.44
N ASN A 69 -10.73 -1.65 -1.68
CA ASN A 69 -12.13 -1.86 -2.03
C ASN A 69 -12.50 -3.36 -2.09
N ALA A 70 -11.50 -4.25 -2.02
CA ALA A 70 -11.69 -5.69 -2.05
C ALA A 70 -12.49 -6.23 -0.85
N SER A 71 -12.97 -7.47 -0.98
CA SER A 71 -13.70 -8.17 0.07
C SER A 71 -12.83 -8.44 1.30
N LYS A 72 -13.47 -8.56 2.48
CA LYS A 72 -12.78 -8.95 3.73
C LYS A 72 -11.94 -10.22 3.55
N LYS A 73 -12.48 -11.25 2.87
CA LYS A 73 -11.78 -12.52 2.60
C LYS A 73 -10.47 -12.29 1.83
N ARG A 74 -10.50 -11.44 0.80
CA ARG A 74 -9.33 -11.09 -0.01
C ARG A 74 -8.29 -10.32 0.80
N VAL A 75 -8.73 -9.28 1.52
CA VAL A 75 -7.84 -8.44 2.34
C VAL A 75 -7.17 -9.24 3.46
N VAL A 76 -7.95 -10.04 4.21
CA VAL A 76 -7.42 -10.87 5.30
C VAL A 76 -6.44 -11.90 4.76
N ARG A 77 -6.78 -12.59 3.66
CA ARG A 77 -5.87 -13.58 3.06
C ARG A 77 -4.55 -12.95 2.61
N PHE A 78 -4.62 -11.81 1.94
CA PHE A 78 -3.41 -11.10 1.48
C PHE A 78 -2.54 -10.62 2.65
N ASN A 79 -3.19 -10.04 3.67
CA ASN A 79 -2.52 -9.48 4.84
C ASN A 79 -1.97 -10.53 5.81
N ASN A 80 -2.25 -11.82 5.59
CA ASN A 80 -1.83 -12.90 6.49
C ASN A 80 -0.30 -12.98 6.67
N LYS A 81 0.48 -12.61 5.64
CA LYS A 81 1.95 -12.55 5.74
C LYS A 81 2.46 -11.18 6.21
N LEU A 82 1.72 -10.12 5.90
CA LEU A 82 2.15 -8.73 6.10
C LEU A 82 1.86 -8.20 7.50
N GLN A 83 0.81 -8.72 8.15
CA GLN A 83 0.42 -8.35 9.52
C GLN A 83 0.30 -6.82 9.72
N LEU A 84 -0.27 -6.13 8.74
CA LEU A 84 -0.56 -4.70 8.79
C LEU A 84 -1.99 -4.44 9.28
N TYR A 85 -2.26 -3.21 9.74
CA TYR A 85 -3.66 -2.77 9.86
C TYR A 85 -4.29 -2.73 8.48
N ALA A 86 -5.48 -3.31 8.31
CA ALA A 86 -6.10 -3.47 7.00
C ALA A 86 -7.60 -3.17 7.00
N GLY A 87 -8.01 -2.21 6.19
CA GLY A 87 -9.40 -1.88 5.86
C GLY A 87 -9.85 -2.60 4.59
N HIS A 88 -11.07 -3.15 4.62
CA HIS A 88 -11.71 -3.82 3.49
C HIS A 88 -13.00 -3.10 3.08
N ARG A 89 -13.46 -3.28 1.84
CA ARG A 89 -14.64 -2.58 1.29
C ARG A 89 -14.60 -1.07 1.59
N ALA A 90 -13.43 -0.46 1.39
CA ALA A 90 -13.16 0.91 1.79
C ALA A 90 -13.99 1.98 1.02
N MET A 91 -14.56 1.61 -0.13
CA MET A 91 -15.31 2.52 -1.02
C MET A 91 -14.49 3.75 -1.46
N LYS A 92 -13.17 3.59 -1.62
CA LYS A 92 -12.30 4.59 -2.25
C LYS A 92 -12.86 4.95 -3.65
N PRO A 93 -12.85 6.23 -4.07
CA PRO A 93 -12.20 7.38 -3.43
C PRO A 93 -13.05 8.11 -2.37
N GLY A 94 -14.18 7.55 -1.92
CA GLY A 94 -14.99 8.12 -0.85
C GLY A 94 -14.25 8.20 0.49
N THR A 95 -14.64 9.14 1.36
CA THR A 95 -13.94 9.43 2.63
C THR A 95 -14.32 8.50 3.78
N ALA A 96 -15.30 7.61 3.60
CA ALA A 96 -15.88 6.80 4.67
C ALA A 96 -14.86 5.89 5.39
N ALA A 97 -13.84 5.40 4.67
CA ALA A 97 -12.80 4.54 5.24
C ALA A 97 -11.67 5.30 5.96
N PHE A 98 -11.70 6.64 5.96
CA PHE A 98 -10.66 7.51 6.51
C PHE A 98 -11.16 8.40 7.66
N LYS A 99 -12.35 8.11 8.20
CA LYS A 99 -12.92 8.78 9.36
C LYS A 99 -12.42 8.17 10.67
#